data_AF-A0A427ARJ2-F1
#
_entry.id   AF-A0A427ARJ2-F1
#
_cell.length_a   1.000
_cell.length_b   1.000
_cell.length_c   1.000
_cell.angle_alpha   90.00
_cell.angle_beta   90.00
_cell.angle_gamma   90.00
#
_symmetry.space_group_name_H-M   'P 1'
#
loop_
_entity.id
_entity.type
_entity.pdbx_description
1 polymer ?
#
loop_
_entity_poly.entity_id
_entity_poly.type
_entity_poly.pdbx_seq_one_letter_code
_entity_poly.pdbx_strand_id
1 'polypeptide(L)'
;MGLPMLRPYLAGGNTEDFRYGANFAFAGATALNASFFEDKGFQFSPMEYFLGVQLEWFKQLLPILCSESSAFFTSKLLTFLPRLVFV
;
A
#
# COMPACT_ATOMS: atom_id res chain seq x y z
N MET A 1 1.89 24.59 4.34
CA MET A 1 0.57 23.94 4.49
C MET A 1 0.70 22.51 4.00
N GLY A 2 0.38 21.52 4.85
CA GLY A 2 0.70 20.10 4.62
C GLY A 2 -0.29 19.36 3.71
N LEU A 3 0.16 18.24 3.15
CA LEU A 3 -0.69 17.32 2.37
C LEU A 3 -1.75 16.67 3.27
N PRO A 4 -2.96 16.39 2.74
CA PRO A 4 -3.97 15.64 3.48
C PRO A 4 -3.45 14.24 3.83
N MET A 5 -3.85 13.75 5.02
CA MET A 5 -3.62 12.38 5.44
C MET A 5 -4.43 11.44 4.55
N LEU A 6 -3.76 10.45 3.96
CA LEU A 6 -4.40 9.44 3.14
C LEU A 6 -4.99 8.35 4.04
N ARG A 7 -6.18 7.87 3.71
CA ARG A 7 -6.84 6.79 4.44
C ARG A 7 -6.00 5.50 4.35
N PRO A 8 -5.80 4.77 5.46
CA PRO A 8 -5.20 3.43 5.40
C PRO A 8 -6.02 2.49 4.51
N TYR A 9 -5.35 1.68 3.68
CA TYR A 9 -6.01 0.76 2.75
C TYR A 9 -7.00 -0.18 3.45
N LEU A 10 -6.60 -0.77 4.58
CA LEU A 10 -7.43 -1.68 5.37
C LEU A 10 -8.66 -1.01 6.02
N ALA A 11 -8.73 0.32 6.02
CA ALA A 11 -9.83 1.10 6.60
C ALA A 11 -10.81 1.66 5.55
N GLY A 12 -10.64 1.33 4.26
CA GLY A 12 -11.57 1.69 3.20
C GLY A 12 -12.34 0.48 2.68
N GLY A 13 -13.50 0.72 2.07
CA GLY A 13 -14.37 -0.35 1.57
C GLY A 13 -14.95 -0.10 0.18
N ASN A 14 -14.73 1.08 -0.41
CA ASN A 14 -15.24 1.41 -1.74
C ASN A 14 -14.30 2.39 -2.48
N THR A 15 -14.62 2.67 -3.74
CA THR A 15 -13.86 3.57 -4.63
C THR A 15 -13.75 5.00 -4.10
N GLU A 16 -14.81 5.52 -3.46
CA GLU A 16 -14.84 6.90 -2.95
C GLU A 16 -13.85 7.11 -1.81
N ASP A 17 -13.62 6.07 -0.99
CA ASP A 17 -12.65 6.10 0.10
C ASP A 17 -11.21 6.36 -0.38
N PHE A 18 -10.91 6.01 -1.63
CA PHE A 18 -9.58 6.05 -2.20
C PHE A 18 -9.44 7.02 -3.38
N ARG A 19 -10.45 7.85 -3.63
CA ARG A 19 -10.46 8.80 -4.75
C ARG A 19 -9.28 9.78 -4.76
N TYR A 20 -8.69 10.06 -3.59
CA TYR A 20 -7.50 10.91 -3.42
C TYR A 20 -6.23 10.13 -3.09
N GLY A 21 -6.31 8.81 -3.09
CA GLY A 21 -5.23 7.90 -2.77
C GLY A 21 -5.42 7.15 -1.44
N ALA A 22 -4.49 6.25 -1.15
CA ALA A 22 -4.51 5.34 -0.02
C ALA A 22 -3.12 5.25 0.62
N ASN A 23 -3.07 4.98 1.92
CA ASN A 23 -1.85 4.66 2.64
C ASN A 23 -1.75 3.14 2.83
N PHE A 24 -0.67 2.53 2.34
CA PHE A 24 -0.38 1.09 2.52
C PHE A 24 0.64 0.81 3.62
N ALA A 25 1.16 1.85 4.28
CA ALA A 25 2.13 1.70 5.35
C ALA A 25 1.51 0.92 6.52
N PHE A 26 2.21 -0.12 6.94
CA PHE A 26 1.88 -0.93 8.10
C PHE A 26 3.09 -0.93 9.05
N ALA A 27 2.87 -0.61 10.32
CA ALA A 27 3.95 -0.51 11.29
C ALA A 27 4.60 -1.89 11.51
N GLY A 28 5.93 -1.96 11.41
CA GLY A 28 6.68 -3.21 11.58
C GLY A 28 6.62 -4.15 10.37
N ALA A 29 6.11 -3.70 9.23
CA ALA A 29 6.18 -4.47 8.00
C ALA A 29 7.64 -4.62 7.52
N THR A 30 7.93 -5.77 6.95
CA THR A 30 9.27 -6.10 6.42
C THR A 30 9.24 -6.22 4.90
N ALA A 31 10.40 -6.04 4.27
CA ALA A 31 10.54 -6.21 2.82
C ALA A 31 10.35 -7.67 2.36
N LEU A 32 10.65 -8.64 3.23
CA LEU A 32 10.61 -10.08 2.93
C LEU A 32 9.58 -10.76 3.84
N ASN A 33 9.08 -11.93 3.44
CA ASN A 33 8.10 -12.68 4.22
C ASN A 33 8.74 -13.31 5.48
N ALA A 34 7.89 -13.82 6.39
CA ALA A 34 8.33 -14.44 7.64
C ALA A 34 9.33 -15.58 7.43
N SER A 35 9.15 -16.42 6.41
CA SER A 35 10.01 -17.57 6.15
C SER A 35 11.48 -17.20 5.94
N PHE A 36 11.76 -16.06 5.29
CA PHE A 36 13.15 -15.60 5.10
C PHE A 36 13.89 -15.34 6.43
N PHE A 37 13.16 -14.93 7.46
CA PHE A 37 13.70 -14.64 8.79
C PHE A 37 13.73 -15.90 9.65
N GLU A 38 12.72 -16.76 9.54
CA GLU A 38 12.68 -18.07 10.19
C GLU A 38 13.87 -18.94 9.77
N ASP A 39 14.22 -18.94 8.47
CA ASP A 39 15.39 -19.64 7.93
C ASP A 39 16.72 -19.16 8.54
N LYS A 40 16.75 -17.95 9.14
CA LYS A 40 17.91 -17.40 9.85
C LYS A 40 17.83 -17.52 11.37
N GLY A 41 16.85 -18.29 11.86
CA GLY A 41 16.66 -18.52 13.29
C GLY A 41 15.93 -17.39 14.01
N PHE A 42 15.31 -16.46 13.30
CA PHE A 42 14.46 -15.46 13.93
C PHE A 42 13.02 -15.96 14.02
N GLN A 43 12.52 -16.09 15.25
CA GLN A 43 11.12 -16.42 15.51
C GLN A 43 10.33 -15.14 15.73
N PHE A 44 9.43 -14.83 14.81
CA PHE A 44 8.48 -13.73 14.93
C PHE A 44 7.06 -14.29 15.00
N SER A 45 6.14 -13.55 15.62
CA SER A 45 4.72 -13.72 15.34
C SER A 45 4.51 -13.74 13.82
N PRO A 46 3.59 -14.55 13.27
CA PRO A 46 3.31 -14.54 11.84
C PRO A 46 3.22 -13.11 11.33
N MET A 47 4.21 -12.68 10.53
CA MET A 47 4.18 -11.37 9.91
C MET A 47 3.26 -11.46 8.71
N GLU A 48 2.00 -11.12 8.91
CA GLU A 48 0.98 -11.16 7.87
C GLU A 48 1.11 -10.02 6.85
N TYR A 49 1.92 -9.00 7.16
CA TYR A 49 2.00 -7.77 6.38
C TYR A 49 3.45 -7.46 5.98
N PHE A 50 3.90 -8.09 4.90
CA PHE A 50 5.18 -7.81 4.24
C PHE A 50 4.97 -7.02 2.94
N LEU A 51 6.06 -6.50 2.37
CA LEU A 51 6.07 -5.72 1.11
C LEU A 51 5.25 -6.38 -0.01
N GLY A 52 5.36 -7.69 -0.17
CA GLY A 52 4.58 -8.45 -1.16
C GLY A 52 3.07 -8.25 -1.00
N VAL A 53 2.56 -8.35 0.22
CA VAL A 53 1.14 -8.13 0.54
C VAL A 53 0.72 -6.68 0.28
N GLN A 54 1.56 -5.71 0.64
CA GLN A 54 1.28 -4.30 0.36
C GLN A 54 1.23 -3.99 -1.15
N LEU A 55 2.11 -4.64 -1.95
CA LEU A 55 2.08 -4.53 -3.41
C LEU A 55 0.86 -5.23 -4.01
N GLU A 56 0.36 -6.31 -3.42
CA GLU A 56 -0.90 -6.93 -3.82
C GLU A 56 -2.09 -6.01 -3.56
N TRP A 57 -2.16 -5.36 -2.39
CA TRP A 57 -3.16 -4.33 -2.10
C TRP A 57 -3.10 -3.17 -3.09
N PHE A 58 -1.90 -2.72 -3.43
CA PHE A 58 -1.72 -1.69 -4.45
C PHE A 58 -2.27 -2.13 -5.81
N LYS A 59 -1.98 -3.37 -6.25
CA LYS A 59 -2.53 -3.91 -7.50
C LYS A 59 -4.05 -4.01 -7.48
N GLN A 60 -4.65 -4.38 -6.36
CA GLN A 60 -6.11 -4.41 -6.18
C GLN A 60 -6.74 -3.02 -6.28
N LEU A 61 -5.99 -1.97 -5.90
CA LEU A 61 -6.45 -0.59 -6.03
C LEU A 61 -6.32 -0.02 -7.45
N LEU A 62 -5.45 -0.58 -8.30
CA LEU A 62 -5.23 -0.06 -9.66
C LEU A 62 -6.52 0.03 -10.50
N PRO A 63 -7.40 -0.99 -10.59
CA PRO A 63 -8.65 -0.90 -11.36
C PRO A 63 -9.59 0.21 -10.88
N ILE A 64 -9.61 0.46 -9.57
CA ILE A 64 -10.41 1.52 -8.93
C ILE A 64 -9.90 2.90 -9.37
N LEU A 65 -8.58 3.06 -9.44
CA LEU A 65 -7.93 4.29 -9.90
C LEU A 65 -8.02 4.48 -11.42
N CYS A 66 -7.99 3.39 -12.19
CA CYS A 66 -8.04 3.37 -13.66
C CYS A 66 -9.45 3.55 -14.23
N SER A 67 -10.50 3.50 -13.40
CA SER A 67 -11.88 3.71 -13.85
C SER A 67 -12.16 5.18 -14.20
N GLU A 68 -11.24 6.09 -13.86
CA GLU A 68 -11.24 7.48 -14.33
C GLU A 68 -10.30 7.65 -15.54
N SER A 69 -10.61 8.62 -16.40
CA SER A 69 -9.86 8.96 -17.64
C SER A 69 -8.33 8.78 -17.52
N SER A 70 -7.72 8.20 -18.56
CA SER A 70 -6.29 7.83 -18.60
C SER A 70 -5.32 8.99 -18.28
N ALA A 71 -5.69 10.23 -18.57
CA ALA A 71 -4.89 11.42 -18.21
C ALA A 71 -4.90 11.72 -16.70
N PHE A 72 -6.02 11.47 -16.03
CA PHE A 72 -6.14 11.58 -14.57
C PHE A 72 -5.41 10.44 -13.84
N PHE A 73 -5.41 9.25 -14.43
CA PHE A 73 -4.71 8.09 -13.90
C PHE A 73 -3.19 8.30 -13.80
N THR A 74 -2.53 8.80 -14.85
CA THR A 74 -1.08 9.02 -14.85
C THR A 74 -0.66 10.01 -13.76
N SER A 75 -1.46 11.07 -13.55
CA SER A 75 -1.24 12.07 -12.50
C SER A 75 -1.39 11.49 -11.08
N LYS A 76 -2.43 10.67 -10.85
CA LYS A 76 -2.62 9.97 -9.57
C LYS A 76 -1.51 8.95 -9.30
N LEU A 77 -1.10 8.17 -10.30
CA LEU A 77 -0.04 7.16 -10.18
C LEU A 77 1.33 7.78 -9.82
N LEU A 78 1.69 8.89 -10.46
CA LEU A 78 2.89 9.68 -10.16
C LEU A 78 2.89 10.26 -8.73
N THR A 79 1.70 10.46 -8.13
CA THR A 79 1.56 10.93 -6.73
C THR A 79 1.68 9.78 -5.72
N PHE A 80 1.37 8.55 -6.13
CA PHE A 80 1.44 7.35 -5.28
C PHE A 80 2.87 6.81 -5.11
N LEU A 81 3.65 6.75 -6.20
CA LEU A 81 5.02 6.24 -6.19
C LEU A 81 5.97 6.92 -5.17
N PRO A 82 5.94 8.25 -4.96
CA PRO A 82 6.77 8.89 -3.94
C PRO A 82 6.23 8.77 -2.50
N ARG A 83 5.06 8.14 -2.28
CA ARG A 83 4.43 7.99 -0.96
C ARG A 83 4.37 6.54 -0.46
N LEU A 84 4.95 5.57 -1.19
CA LEU A 84 5.33 4.29 -0.59
C LEU A 84 6.58 4.52 0.29
N VAL A 85 6.35 5.02 1.49
CA VAL A 85 7.35 4.95 2.54
C VAL A 85 7.29 3.54 3.11
N PHE A 86 8.20 2.69 2.64
CA PHE A 86 8.63 1.55 3.44
C PHE A 86 9.48 2.15 4.55
N VAL A 87 8.89 2.32 5.72
CA VAL A 87 9.67 2.62 6.94
C VAL A 87 10.55 1.41 7.24
#